data_AF-A0AAW0M035-F1
#
_entry.id   AF-A0AAW0M035-F1
#
_cell.length_a   1.000
_cell.length_b   1.000
_cell.length_c   1.000
_cell.angle_alpha   90.00
_cell.angle_beta   90.00
_cell.angle_gamma   90.00
#
_symmetry.space_group_name_H-M   'P 1'
#
loop_
_entity.id
_entity.type
_entity.pdbx_description
1 polymer ?
#
loop_
_entity_poly.entity_id
_entity_poly.type
_entity_poly.pdbx_seq_one_letter_code
_entity_poly.pdbx_strand_id
1 'polypeptide(L)'
;MEKNAVEKKEVPGRRLIDLVLSWSIEDVRNENLYKNQVRQIPLKFSSTTEYMNSFTYPLIEETHADLLSSMSTLHLAPRCEISSFKQTKNFKPPKDFFYRVTLKSESRLQKNGGYEPMVGDIIALTNVRPKYKDLDRPNRPFLVAFVQKVKDDKIITILASKPILAEEQENKKRETLYAICLINMTTNIRIWRALNSQLEGKNLDIIGEVLQPKSAQYHLDGEAANECDNPLTFVEIVQKRFKCISKRLTFIMENLYTHLPTSFISLEVVKKMIKALDLLKSLETLLFAVSVTDK
;
A
#
# COMPACT_ATOMS: atom_id res chain seq x y z
N MET A 1 -6.00 18.22 38.61
CA MET A 1 -6.12 18.58 37.18
C MET A 1 -5.18 17.67 36.39
N GLU A 2 -5.69 16.52 35.95
CA GLU A 2 -4.97 15.60 35.08
C GLU A 2 -4.74 16.27 33.72
N LYS A 3 -3.47 16.36 33.33
CA LYS A 3 -3.08 16.74 31.98
C LYS A 3 -3.42 15.57 31.07
N ASN A 4 -4.53 15.64 30.37
CA ASN A 4 -4.81 14.76 29.23
C ASN A 4 -3.65 14.88 28.24
N ALA A 5 -2.84 13.82 28.15
CA ALA A 5 -1.83 13.68 27.12
C ALA A 5 -2.55 13.67 25.77
N VAL A 6 -2.38 14.73 25.00
CA VAL A 6 -2.84 14.77 23.61
C VAL A 6 -2.06 13.70 22.86
N GLU A 7 -2.68 12.55 22.60
CA GLU A 7 -2.15 11.54 21.69
C GLU A 7 -1.78 12.25 20.38
N LYS A 8 -0.48 12.30 20.08
CA LYS A 8 -0.03 12.76 18.78
C LYS A 8 -0.54 11.75 17.76
N LYS A 9 -1.56 12.12 16.98
CA LYS A 9 -1.95 11.37 15.78
C LYS A 9 -0.74 11.27 14.87
N GLU A 10 -0.13 10.09 14.83
CA GLU A 10 0.97 9.75 13.93
C GLU A 10 0.51 9.93 12.48
N VAL A 11 1.42 10.37 11.59
CA VAL A 11 1.07 10.52 10.17
C VAL A 11 0.79 9.13 9.59
N PRO A 12 -0.39 8.88 9.00
CA PRO A 12 -0.68 7.56 8.45
C PRO A 12 0.34 7.16 7.38
N GLY A 13 0.92 5.97 7.48
CA GLY A 13 1.96 5.51 6.56
C GLY A 13 3.32 6.18 6.74
N ARG A 14 3.59 6.80 7.90
CA ARG A 14 4.81 7.59 8.15
C ARG A 14 6.10 6.90 7.73
N ARG A 15 6.24 5.59 8.00
CA ARG A 15 7.46 4.83 7.68
C ARG A 15 7.75 4.76 6.17
N LEU A 16 6.72 4.59 5.33
CA LEU A 16 6.88 4.62 3.88
C LEU A 16 7.23 6.04 3.41
N ILE A 17 6.55 7.05 3.95
CA ILE A 17 6.81 8.45 3.61
C ILE A 17 8.26 8.82 3.94
N ASP A 18 8.74 8.47 5.14
CA ASP A 18 10.12 8.75 5.56
C ASP A 18 11.14 8.03 4.69
N LEU A 19 10.86 6.79 4.26
CA LEU A 19 11.72 6.05 3.34
C LEU A 19 11.81 6.76 1.98
N VAL A 20 10.68 7.14 1.40
CA VAL A 20 10.63 7.84 0.10
C VAL A 20 11.33 9.20 0.18
N LEU A 21 11.12 9.94 1.27
CA LEU A 21 11.81 11.22 1.50
C LEU A 21 13.31 11.06 1.78
N SER A 22 13.79 9.87 2.15
CA SER A 22 15.22 9.61 2.37
C SER A 22 16.00 9.33 1.08
N TRP A 23 15.34 9.00 -0.02
CA TRP A 23 16.01 8.73 -1.29
C TRP A 23 16.75 9.95 -1.81
N SER A 24 18.01 9.74 -2.16
CA SER A 24 18.77 10.68 -2.98
C SER A 24 18.32 10.65 -4.44
N ILE A 25 18.74 11.63 -5.24
CA ILE A 25 18.52 11.59 -6.69
C ILE A 25 19.19 10.37 -7.32
N GLU A 26 20.34 9.93 -6.80
CA GLU A 26 21.04 8.73 -7.25
C GLU A 26 20.22 7.47 -6.94
N ASP A 27 19.62 7.40 -5.75
CA ASP A 27 18.70 6.30 -5.39
C ASP A 27 17.50 6.27 -6.32
N VAL A 28 16.84 7.42 -6.57
CA VAL A 28 15.67 7.50 -7.47
C VAL A 28 16.04 7.07 -8.89
N ARG A 29 17.23 7.43 -9.39
CA ARG A 29 17.69 7.06 -10.74
C ARG A 29 18.15 5.60 -10.86
N ASN A 30 18.33 4.90 -9.75
CA ASN A 30 18.82 3.54 -9.75
C ASN A 30 17.69 2.53 -9.98
N GLU A 31 17.51 2.08 -11.22
CA GLU A 31 16.57 1.01 -11.61
C GLU A 31 16.74 -0.30 -10.84
N ASN A 32 17.87 -0.50 -10.15
CA ASN A 32 18.16 -1.73 -9.43
C ASN A 32 18.20 -1.53 -7.90
N LEU A 33 17.66 -0.42 -7.37
CA LEU A 33 17.75 -0.07 -5.95
C LEU A 33 17.24 -1.17 -5.01
N TYR A 34 16.13 -1.83 -5.36
CA TYR A 34 15.55 -2.93 -4.58
C TYR A 34 15.58 -4.30 -5.27
N LYS A 35 16.32 -4.45 -6.38
CA LYS A 35 16.34 -5.68 -7.21
C LYS A 35 16.59 -6.96 -6.41
N ASN A 36 17.45 -6.90 -5.38
CA ASN A 36 17.83 -8.06 -4.57
C ASN A 36 16.94 -8.23 -3.32
N GLN A 37 16.12 -7.22 -2.99
CA GLN A 37 15.20 -7.25 -1.87
C GLN A 37 13.79 -7.71 -2.27
N VAL A 38 13.39 -7.48 -3.53
CA VAL A 38 12.14 -8.00 -4.10
C VAL A 38 12.31 -9.49 -4.39
N ARG A 39 11.79 -10.33 -3.49
CA ARG A 39 11.80 -11.79 -3.64
C ARG A 39 10.53 -12.27 -4.34
N GLN A 40 10.60 -13.43 -4.97
CA GLN A 40 9.41 -14.09 -5.49
C GLN A 40 8.39 -14.32 -4.37
N ILE A 41 7.16 -13.86 -4.59
CA ILE A 41 6.08 -14.05 -3.63
C ILE A 41 5.69 -15.53 -3.63
N PRO A 42 5.71 -16.20 -2.47
CA PRO A 42 5.41 -17.63 -2.39
C PRO A 42 3.91 -17.88 -2.65
N LEU A 43 3.59 -19.08 -3.14
CA LEU A 43 2.20 -19.50 -3.37
C LEU A 43 1.44 -19.83 -2.07
N LYS A 44 2.16 -20.01 -0.96
CA LYS A 44 1.62 -20.36 0.36
C LYS A 44 2.40 -19.61 1.43
N PHE A 45 1.73 -19.28 2.51
CA PHE A 45 2.30 -18.56 3.64
C PHE A 45 2.09 -19.35 4.92
N SER A 46 3.11 -19.38 5.76
CA SER A 46 3.06 -20.05 7.07
C SER A 46 2.41 -19.19 8.14
N SER A 47 2.20 -17.89 7.92
CA SER A 47 1.52 -16.99 8.86
C SER A 47 1.02 -15.70 8.18
N THR A 48 0.10 -14.99 8.84
CA THR A 48 -0.33 -13.64 8.44
C THR A 48 0.84 -12.65 8.40
N THR A 49 1.79 -12.76 9.33
CA THR A 49 2.98 -11.92 9.36
C THR A 49 3.87 -12.15 8.14
N GLU A 50 4.10 -13.41 7.76
CA GLU A 50 4.87 -13.74 6.55
C GLU A 50 4.17 -13.20 5.29
N TYR A 51 2.86 -13.37 5.19
CA TYR A 51 2.05 -12.80 4.10
C TYR A 51 2.25 -11.28 4.02
N MET A 52 1.99 -10.55 5.09
CA MET A 52 2.09 -9.08 5.08
C MET A 52 3.51 -8.60 4.76
N ASN A 53 4.53 -9.26 5.32
CA ASN A 53 5.92 -8.90 5.08
C ASN A 53 6.35 -9.14 3.63
N SER A 54 5.81 -10.17 2.96
CA SER A 54 6.17 -10.51 1.57
C SER A 54 5.84 -9.40 0.57
N PHE A 55 4.84 -8.56 0.85
CA PHE A 55 4.44 -7.43 0.00
C PHE A 55 5.13 -6.11 0.36
N THR A 56 5.97 -6.07 1.40
CA THR A 56 6.61 -4.83 1.83
C THR A 56 7.60 -4.29 0.78
N TYR A 57 8.54 -5.11 0.30
CA TYR A 57 9.49 -4.69 -0.73
C TYR A 57 8.85 -4.49 -2.11
N PRO A 58 7.90 -5.34 -2.57
CA PRO A 58 7.15 -5.06 -3.79
C PRO A 58 6.49 -3.69 -3.80
N LEU A 59 5.86 -3.27 -2.69
CA LEU A 59 5.24 -1.95 -2.57
C LEU A 59 6.27 -0.80 -2.59
N ILE A 60 7.43 -1.01 -1.97
CA ILE A 60 8.53 -0.03 -1.98
C ILE A 60 9.07 0.12 -3.41
N GLU A 61 9.27 -0.98 -4.13
CA GLU A 61 9.74 -0.99 -5.51
C GLU A 61 8.72 -0.36 -6.47
N GLU A 62 7.43 -0.64 -6.30
CA GLU A 62 6.37 0.02 -7.07
C GLU A 62 6.38 1.54 -6.86
N THR A 63 6.51 1.98 -5.61
CA THR A 63 6.60 3.41 -5.28
C THR A 63 7.87 4.05 -5.86
N HIS A 64 8.98 3.32 -5.86
CA HIS A 64 10.25 3.76 -6.44
C HIS A 64 10.16 3.89 -7.96
N ALA A 65 9.62 2.87 -8.64
CA ALA A 65 9.43 2.85 -10.08
C ALA A 65 8.51 3.99 -10.57
N ASP A 66 7.43 4.28 -9.83
CA ASP A 66 6.55 5.42 -10.10
C ASP A 66 7.32 6.75 -10.02
N LEU A 67 8.14 6.91 -8.98
CA LEU A 67 8.95 8.11 -8.79
C LEU A 67 10.02 8.25 -9.88
N LEU A 68 10.72 7.16 -10.22
CA LEU A 68 11.69 7.11 -11.32
C LEU A 68 11.04 7.50 -12.66
N SER A 69 9.86 6.95 -12.94
CA SER A 69 9.07 7.28 -14.15
C SER A 69 8.74 8.78 -14.18
N SER A 70 8.32 9.36 -13.06
CA SER A 70 7.99 10.78 -12.96
C SER A 70 9.18 11.70 -13.29
N MET A 71 10.42 11.28 -13.00
CA MET A 71 11.61 12.06 -13.31
C MET A 71 11.82 12.22 -14.82
N SER A 72 11.46 11.21 -15.60
CA SER A 72 11.58 11.25 -17.07
C SER A 72 10.61 12.26 -17.69
N THR A 73 9.44 12.44 -17.09
CA THR A 73 8.38 13.36 -17.56
C THR A 73 8.33 14.70 -16.81
N LEU A 74 9.34 15.00 -15.98
CA LEU A 74 9.36 16.17 -15.09
C LEU A 74 9.13 17.51 -15.81
N HIS A 75 9.60 17.65 -17.04
CA HIS A 75 9.45 18.87 -17.84
C HIS A 75 8.00 19.18 -18.25
N LEU A 76 7.13 18.16 -18.21
CA LEU A 76 5.69 18.22 -18.47
C LEU A 76 4.87 18.22 -17.17
N ALA A 77 5.50 17.99 -16.02
CA ALA A 77 4.80 17.83 -14.77
C ALA A 77 4.04 19.12 -14.39
N PRO A 78 2.80 18.99 -13.86
CA PRO A 78 2.07 20.11 -13.32
C PRO A 78 2.88 20.84 -12.24
N ARG A 79 2.81 22.17 -12.25
CA ARG A 79 3.49 23.02 -11.25
C ARG A 79 2.63 24.16 -10.76
N CYS A 80 2.92 24.66 -9.58
CA CYS A 80 2.34 25.89 -9.04
C CYS A 80 3.42 26.74 -8.36
N GLU A 81 3.21 28.06 -8.33
CA GLU A 81 4.15 29.00 -7.73
C GLU A 81 3.91 29.12 -6.23
N ILE A 82 5.01 29.23 -5.47
CA ILE A 82 5.00 29.36 -4.02
C ILE A 82 5.20 30.82 -3.63
N SER A 83 4.34 31.31 -2.74
CA SER A 83 4.43 32.66 -2.17
C SER A 83 5.37 32.69 -0.96
N SER A 84 5.26 31.72 -0.04
CA SER A 84 6.02 31.72 1.21
C SER A 84 6.02 30.36 1.91
N PHE A 85 7.03 30.19 2.77
CA PHE A 85 7.17 29.06 3.70
C PHE A 85 7.14 29.57 5.14
N LYS A 86 6.51 28.83 6.03
CA LYS A 86 6.56 29.08 7.48
C LYS A 86 6.65 27.77 8.24
N GLN A 87 7.63 27.63 9.13
CA GLN A 87 7.71 26.47 10.02
C GLN A 87 6.42 26.33 10.83
N THR A 88 5.92 25.10 10.96
CA THR A 88 4.76 24.82 11.80
C THR A 88 5.20 24.53 13.24
N LYS A 89 4.23 24.50 14.16
CA LYS A 89 4.47 24.05 15.56
C LYS A 89 4.97 22.60 15.65
N ASN A 90 4.79 21.82 14.59
CA ASN A 90 5.23 20.43 14.53
C ASN A 90 6.66 20.29 14.00
N PHE A 91 7.31 21.39 13.60
CA PHE A 91 8.70 21.37 13.15
C PHE A 91 9.63 20.89 14.26
N LYS A 92 10.24 19.71 14.11
CA LYS A 92 11.16 19.10 15.10
C LYS A 92 12.32 18.37 14.40
N PRO A 93 13.51 19.00 14.35
CA PRO A 93 14.72 18.31 13.91
C PRO A 93 15.00 17.07 14.78
N PRO A 94 15.62 16.01 14.23
CA PRO A 94 16.25 15.94 12.91
C PRO A 94 15.35 15.40 11.78
N LYS A 95 14.04 15.12 12.00
CA LYS A 95 13.19 14.45 11.00
C LYS A 95 11.89 15.19 10.64
N ASP A 96 11.25 15.83 11.61
CA ASP A 96 9.91 16.40 11.42
C ASP A 96 10.00 17.81 10.83
N PHE A 97 10.42 17.94 9.57
CA PHE A 97 10.54 19.24 8.89
C PHE A 97 9.20 19.70 8.31
N PHE A 98 8.26 20.09 9.18
CA PHE A 98 6.92 20.51 8.77
C PHE A 98 6.82 22.01 8.48
N TYR A 99 6.33 22.33 7.28
CA TYR A 99 6.12 23.70 6.82
C TYR A 99 4.67 23.94 6.39
N ARG A 100 4.18 25.14 6.67
CA ARG A 100 3.02 25.72 6.02
C ARG A 100 3.50 26.48 4.80
N VAL A 101 2.93 26.17 3.65
CA VAL A 101 3.27 26.79 2.37
C VAL A 101 2.04 27.51 1.84
N THR A 102 2.23 28.75 1.40
CA THR A 102 1.19 29.54 0.74
C THR A 102 1.48 29.54 -0.76
N LEU A 103 0.53 29.10 -1.57
CA LEU A 103 0.63 29.06 -3.03
C LEU A 103 0.15 30.38 -3.63
N LYS A 104 0.73 30.81 -4.74
CA LYS A 104 0.19 31.96 -5.49
C LYS A 104 -1.06 31.54 -6.24
N SER A 105 -2.08 32.40 -6.19
CA SER A 105 -3.31 32.22 -6.95
C SER A 105 -3.02 32.51 -8.43
N GLU A 106 -3.26 31.54 -9.31
CA GLU A 106 -3.18 31.80 -10.75
C GLU A 106 -4.32 32.72 -11.19
N SER A 107 -4.01 33.70 -12.04
CA SER A 107 -5.05 34.46 -12.74
C SER A 107 -5.73 33.54 -13.75
N ARG A 108 -7.03 33.78 -14.02
CA ARG A 108 -7.92 32.97 -14.91
C ARG A 108 -7.46 32.87 -16.39
N LEU A 109 -6.21 33.23 -16.69
CA LEU A 109 -5.65 33.28 -18.05
C LEU A 109 -4.65 32.15 -18.36
N GLN A 110 -4.29 31.29 -17.40
CA GLN A 110 -3.58 30.05 -17.73
C GLN A 110 -4.55 29.03 -18.32
N LYS A 111 -4.59 28.95 -19.65
CA LYS A 111 -5.40 28.00 -20.44
C LYS A 111 -4.97 26.52 -20.28
N ASN A 112 -3.93 26.22 -19.49
CA ASN A 112 -3.26 24.91 -19.42
C ASN A 112 -3.22 24.33 -17.99
N GLY A 113 -4.37 24.19 -17.32
CA GLY A 113 -4.54 23.30 -16.16
C GLY A 113 -3.41 23.36 -15.12
N GLY A 114 -3.36 24.45 -14.34
CA GLY A 114 -2.40 24.62 -13.25
C GLY A 114 -2.45 23.47 -12.23
N TYR A 115 -1.34 23.25 -11.53
CA TYR A 115 -1.27 22.20 -10.51
C TYR A 115 -2.03 22.60 -9.25
N GLU A 116 -3.01 21.77 -8.88
CA GLU A 116 -3.70 21.84 -7.59
C GLU A 116 -3.17 20.72 -6.68
N PRO A 117 -2.39 21.05 -5.63
CA PRO A 117 -1.83 20.03 -4.76
C PRO A 117 -2.91 19.27 -3.99
N MET A 118 -2.76 17.96 -3.91
CA MET A 118 -3.63 17.04 -3.20
C MET A 118 -2.91 16.44 -1.99
N VAL A 119 -3.68 16.03 -1.00
CA VAL A 119 -3.13 15.23 0.11
C VAL A 119 -2.56 13.93 -0.48
N GLY A 120 -1.34 13.59 -0.08
CA GLY A 120 -0.64 12.41 -0.58
C GLY A 120 0.39 12.71 -1.66
N ASP A 121 0.42 13.92 -2.23
CA ASP A 121 1.38 14.26 -3.27
C ASP A 121 2.80 14.30 -2.73
N ILE A 122 3.72 13.72 -3.51
CA ILE A 122 5.16 13.94 -3.41
C ILE A 122 5.49 15.03 -4.41
N ILE A 123 6.07 16.12 -3.91
CA ILE A 123 6.40 17.31 -4.69
C ILE A 123 7.88 17.60 -4.65
N ALA A 124 8.40 18.13 -5.76
CA ALA A 124 9.69 18.78 -5.80
C ALA A 124 9.55 20.29 -5.53
N LEU A 125 10.45 20.84 -4.74
CA LEU A 125 10.60 22.28 -4.51
C LEU A 125 11.83 22.78 -5.28
N THR A 126 11.63 23.77 -6.15
CA THR A 126 12.71 24.29 -7.01
C THR A 126 12.50 25.75 -7.40
N ASN A 127 13.59 26.48 -7.66
CA ASN A 127 13.57 27.87 -8.15
C ASN A 127 13.66 27.98 -9.70
N VAL A 128 13.84 26.85 -10.39
CA VAL A 128 13.97 26.82 -11.86
C VAL A 128 12.92 25.90 -12.45
N ARG A 129 12.62 26.07 -13.73
CA ARG A 129 11.87 25.04 -14.48
C ARG A 129 12.82 23.85 -14.67
N PRO A 130 12.63 22.73 -13.99
CA PRO A 130 13.63 21.68 -14.00
C PRO A 130 13.54 20.90 -15.31
N LYS A 131 14.67 20.75 -15.99
CA LYS A 131 14.89 19.67 -16.96
C LYS A 131 15.50 18.48 -16.22
N TYR A 132 15.45 17.29 -16.81
CA TYR A 132 16.05 16.07 -16.22
C TYR A 132 17.51 16.24 -15.77
N LYS A 133 18.30 17.04 -16.51
CA LYS A 133 19.70 17.36 -16.20
C LYS A 133 19.88 18.46 -15.14
N ASP A 134 18.83 19.20 -14.80
CA ASP A 134 18.87 20.30 -13.83
C ASP A 134 18.65 19.84 -12.39
N LEU A 135 18.32 18.56 -12.18
CA LEU A 135 18.05 17.97 -10.86
C LEU A 135 19.28 17.86 -9.96
N ASP A 136 20.48 17.94 -10.55
CA ASP A 136 21.76 17.64 -9.89
C ASP A 136 22.68 18.87 -9.72
N ARG A 137 22.08 20.07 -9.68
CA ARG A 137 22.87 21.31 -9.61
C ARG A 137 23.58 21.41 -8.25
N PRO A 138 24.92 21.58 -8.23
CA PRO A 138 25.71 21.60 -6.99
C PRO A 138 25.27 22.67 -5.99
N ASN A 139 24.78 23.81 -6.49
CA ASN A 139 24.46 24.98 -5.66
C ASN A 139 23.02 25.02 -5.14
N ARG A 140 22.12 24.14 -5.58
CA ARG A 140 20.75 24.06 -5.02
C ARG A 140 20.12 22.68 -5.30
N PRO A 141 20.19 21.74 -4.35
CA PRO A 141 19.74 20.38 -4.58
C PRO A 141 18.21 20.30 -4.68
N PHE A 142 17.75 19.32 -5.45
CA PHE A 142 16.36 18.92 -5.54
C PHE A 142 15.81 18.55 -4.15
N LEU A 143 14.88 19.37 -3.63
CA LEU A 143 14.25 19.13 -2.34
C LEU A 143 12.88 18.49 -2.56
N VAL A 144 12.66 17.33 -1.97
CA VAL A 144 11.39 16.59 -2.04
C VAL A 144 10.58 16.81 -0.77
N ALA A 145 9.26 16.93 -0.90
CA ALA A 145 8.35 17.04 0.22
C ALA A 145 7.05 16.28 -0.01
N PHE A 146 6.42 15.85 1.07
CA PHE A 146 5.12 15.20 1.07
C PHE A 146 4.01 16.17 1.50
N VAL A 147 2.93 16.26 0.72
CA VAL A 147 1.75 17.09 1.02
C VAL A 147 0.86 16.37 2.03
N GLN A 148 0.91 16.84 3.27
CA GLN A 148 0.18 16.24 4.38
C GLN A 148 -1.27 16.75 4.48
N LYS A 149 -1.49 18.05 4.23
CA LYS A 149 -2.80 18.70 4.35
C LYS A 149 -2.95 19.79 3.31
N VAL A 150 -4.17 19.96 2.83
CA VAL A 150 -4.57 21.07 1.95
C VAL A 150 -5.70 21.82 2.66
N LYS A 151 -5.63 23.17 2.65
CA LYS A 151 -6.62 24.09 3.22
C LYS A 151 -6.89 25.21 2.22
N ASP A 152 -8.17 25.47 1.97
CA ASP A 152 -8.65 26.61 1.17
C ASP A 152 -7.94 26.77 -0.19
N ASP A 153 -7.56 25.63 -0.80
CA ASP A 153 -6.83 25.42 -2.08
C ASP A 153 -5.49 26.15 -2.24
N LYS A 154 -5.13 27.04 -1.32
CA LYS A 154 -3.96 27.91 -1.40
C LYS A 154 -2.94 27.65 -0.31
N ILE A 155 -3.33 26.91 0.73
CA ILE A 155 -2.47 26.67 1.88
C ILE A 155 -2.27 25.16 2.04
N ILE A 156 -1.02 24.72 1.91
CA ILE A 156 -0.66 23.33 2.14
C ILE A 156 0.24 23.20 3.36
N THR A 157 0.18 22.04 4.01
CA THR A 157 1.16 21.61 5.02
C THR A 157 1.99 20.51 4.41
N ILE A 158 3.31 20.69 4.39
CA ILE A 158 4.24 19.72 3.82
C ILE A 158 5.18 19.17 4.89
N LEU A 159 5.66 17.95 4.67
CA LEU A 159 6.81 17.34 5.35
C LEU A 159 7.98 17.29 4.36
N ALA A 160 9.01 18.08 4.58
CA ALA A 160 10.18 18.13 3.70
C ALA A 160 11.22 17.06 4.06
N SER A 161 12.00 16.59 3.09
CA SER A 161 13.10 15.65 3.33
C SER A 161 14.27 16.25 4.11
N LYS A 162 14.49 17.57 3.97
CA LYS A 162 15.57 18.33 4.60
C LYS A 162 15.04 19.71 5.05
N PRO A 163 15.70 20.38 6.02
CA PRO A 163 15.28 21.71 6.45
C PRO A 163 15.47 22.74 5.31
N ILE A 164 14.44 23.55 5.07
CA ILE A 164 14.46 24.71 4.18
C ILE A 164 15.13 25.86 4.94
N LEU A 165 16.24 26.39 4.42
CA LEU A 165 17.07 27.41 5.08
C LEU A 165 16.35 28.76 5.14
N ALA A 166 16.66 29.57 6.16
CA ALA A 166 15.97 30.84 6.46
C ALA A 166 16.10 31.89 5.34
N GLU A 167 17.17 31.85 4.55
CA GLU A 167 17.37 32.73 3.39
C GLU A 167 16.30 32.50 2.31
N GLU A 168 15.79 31.28 2.19
CA GLU A 168 14.70 30.91 1.29
C GLU A 168 13.32 31.30 1.85
N GLN A 169 13.24 31.60 3.16
CA GLN A 169 12.00 32.01 3.85
C GLN A 169 11.83 33.54 3.90
N GLU A 170 12.93 34.32 3.98
CA GLU A 170 12.91 35.78 4.13
C GLU A 170 13.03 36.58 2.83
N ASN A 171 13.23 35.93 1.68
CA ASN A 171 13.07 36.53 0.35
C ASN A 171 13.78 37.90 0.15
N LYS A 172 15.06 38.00 0.55
CA LYS A 172 15.88 39.22 0.32
C LYS A 172 16.39 39.33 -1.13
N LYS A 173 16.28 38.28 -1.95
CA LYS A 173 16.50 38.30 -3.40
C LYS A 173 15.41 37.46 -4.09
N ARG A 174 14.74 38.09 -5.07
CA ARG A 174 13.50 37.70 -5.75
C ARG A 174 13.57 36.39 -6.57
N GLU A 175 13.90 35.25 -5.97
CA GLU A 175 13.83 33.98 -6.69
C GLU A 175 12.47 33.32 -6.46
N THR A 176 11.68 33.21 -7.54
CA THR A 176 10.40 32.51 -7.52
C THR A 176 10.63 31.01 -7.29
N LEU A 177 9.93 30.45 -6.31
CA LEU A 177 9.92 29.01 -6.03
C LEU A 177 8.66 28.36 -6.59
N TYR A 178 8.79 27.11 -7.02
CA TYR A 178 7.73 26.29 -7.59
C TYR A 178 7.63 24.97 -6.83
N ALA A 179 6.40 24.50 -6.66
CA ALA A 179 6.09 23.12 -6.33
C ALA A 179 5.74 22.37 -7.62
N ILE A 180 6.32 21.19 -7.83
CA ILE A 180 6.11 20.34 -9.00
C ILE A 180 5.62 18.99 -8.53
N CYS A 181 4.51 18.51 -9.07
CA CYS A 181 3.98 17.19 -8.73
C CYS A 181 4.89 16.10 -9.31
N LEU A 182 5.26 15.12 -8.48
CA LEU A 182 6.01 13.94 -8.90
C LEU A 182 5.08 12.73 -8.98
N ILE A 183 4.54 12.32 -7.84
CA ILE A 183 3.62 11.18 -7.71
C ILE A 183 2.61 11.44 -6.60
N ASN A 184 1.48 10.73 -6.58
CA ASN A 184 0.57 10.69 -5.44
C ASN A 184 0.67 9.35 -4.71
N MET A 185 1.04 9.37 -3.43
CA MET A 185 1.23 8.16 -2.62
C MET A 185 -0.01 7.70 -1.85
N THR A 186 -1.21 8.23 -2.13
CA THR A 186 -2.42 7.87 -1.37
C THR A 186 -2.69 6.36 -1.40
N THR A 187 -2.59 5.74 -2.58
CA THR A 187 -2.78 4.30 -2.75
C THR A 187 -1.68 3.52 -2.02
N ASN A 188 -0.41 3.88 -2.26
CA ASN A 188 0.75 3.24 -1.63
C ASN A 188 0.68 3.30 -0.09
N ILE A 189 0.29 4.45 0.46
CA ILE A 189 0.06 4.64 1.90
C ILE A 189 -1.09 3.77 2.41
N ARG A 190 -2.19 3.65 1.69
CA ARG A 190 -3.32 2.78 2.08
C ARG A 190 -2.88 1.32 2.15
N ILE A 191 -2.15 0.83 1.14
CA ILE A 191 -1.62 -0.53 1.11
C ILE A 191 -0.62 -0.72 2.26
N TRP A 192 0.33 0.20 2.44
CA TRP A 192 1.29 0.15 3.55
C TRP A 192 0.62 0.02 4.91
N ARG A 193 -0.44 0.82 5.15
CA ARG A 193 -1.21 0.78 6.40
C ARG A 193 -1.94 -0.55 6.58
N ALA A 194 -2.48 -1.12 5.49
CA ALA A 194 -3.09 -2.44 5.51
C ALA A 194 -2.07 -3.51 5.94
N LEU A 195 -0.89 -3.50 5.33
CA LEU A 195 0.22 -4.41 5.64
C LEU A 195 0.74 -4.26 7.10
N ASN A 196 0.82 -3.03 7.61
CA ASN A 196 1.56 -2.71 8.85
C ASN A 196 0.70 -2.46 10.10
N SER A 197 -0.48 -3.05 10.24
CA SER A 197 -1.23 -2.84 11.50
C SER A 197 -2.09 -1.55 11.57
N GLN A 198 -1.90 -0.58 10.68
CA GLN A 198 -2.27 0.84 10.92
C GLN A 198 -3.69 1.28 10.46
N LEU A 199 -4.64 0.34 10.34
CA LEU A 199 -6.05 0.65 10.05
C LEU A 199 -6.88 0.42 11.32
N GLU A 200 -7.84 1.29 11.57
CA GLU A 200 -8.80 1.14 12.68
C GLU A 200 -9.83 0.04 12.30
N GLY A 201 -10.22 -0.81 13.25
CA GLY A 201 -11.27 -1.82 13.03
C GLY A 201 -10.86 -3.05 12.22
N LYS A 202 -9.59 -3.48 12.26
CA LYS A 202 -9.13 -4.66 11.51
C LYS A 202 -9.81 -5.94 11.98
N ASN A 203 -10.54 -6.59 11.09
CA ASN A 203 -10.87 -8.00 11.19
C ASN A 203 -9.70 -8.81 10.58
N LEU A 204 -8.67 -9.09 11.38
CA LEU A 204 -7.55 -9.95 10.95
C LEU A 204 -7.94 -11.42 10.88
N ASP A 205 -9.10 -11.77 11.45
CA ASP A 205 -9.57 -13.14 11.54
C ASP A 205 -9.80 -13.72 10.15
N ILE A 206 -10.39 -12.95 9.22
CA ILE A 206 -10.55 -13.39 7.82
C ILE A 206 -9.22 -13.68 7.13
N ILE A 207 -8.16 -12.92 7.41
CA ILE A 207 -6.85 -13.14 6.78
C ILE A 207 -6.22 -14.39 7.37
N GLY A 208 -6.31 -14.57 8.70
CA GLY A 208 -5.87 -15.79 9.36
C GLY A 208 -6.61 -17.01 8.81
N GLU A 209 -7.92 -16.90 8.65
CA GLU A 209 -8.81 -17.90 8.09
C GLU A 209 -8.44 -18.26 6.64
N VAL A 210 -8.23 -17.27 5.76
CA VAL A 210 -7.88 -17.52 4.35
C VAL A 210 -6.48 -18.12 4.21
N LEU A 211 -5.49 -17.65 4.98
CA LEU A 211 -4.11 -18.10 4.90
C LEU A 211 -3.91 -19.48 5.53
N GLN A 212 -4.54 -19.69 6.68
CA GLN A 212 -4.56 -20.94 7.42
C GLN A 212 -6.01 -21.32 7.69
N PRO A 213 -6.73 -21.89 6.70
CA PRO A 213 -8.02 -22.48 6.97
C PRO A 213 -7.79 -23.47 8.09
N LYS A 214 -8.49 -23.31 9.22
CA LYS A 214 -8.46 -24.29 10.31
C LYS A 214 -8.81 -25.60 9.62
N SER A 215 -7.82 -26.45 9.35
CA SER A 215 -8.07 -27.81 8.94
C SER A 215 -8.91 -28.32 10.09
N ALA A 216 -10.19 -28.58 9.85
CA ALA A 216 -11.07 -29.13 10.87
C ALA A 216 -10.27 -30.23 11.56
N GLN A 217 -9.87 -29.96 12.81
CA GLN A 217 -9.04 -30.86 13.57
C GLN A 217 -9.77 -32.19 13.53
N TYR A 218 -9.04 -33.21 13.10
CA TYR A 218 -9.52 -34.57 13.24
C TYR A 218 -9.70 -34.80 14.74
N HIS A 219 -10.92 -34.62 15.25
CA HIS A 219 -11.45 -35.64 16.12
C HIS A 219 -11.59 -36.87 15.22
N LEU A 220 -10.52 -37.66 15.19
CA LEU A 220 -10.67 -39.08 14.99
C LEU A 220 -11.57 -39.50 16.16
N ASP A 221 -12.87 -39.59 15.90
CA ASP A 221 -13.70 -40.44 16.74
C ASP A 221 -13.00 -41.80 16.75
N GLY A 222 -12.72 -42.26 17.96
CA GLY A 222 -11.69 -43.26 18.22
C GLY A 222 -11.88 -44.52 17.40
N GLU A 223 -10.88 -44.82 16.58
CA GLU A 223 -10.55 -46.19 16.24
C GLU A 223 -9.06 -46.35 16.50
N ALA A 224 -8.78 -47.22 17.47
CA ALA A 224 -7.44 -47.57 17.89
C ALA A 224 -6.60 -47.97 16.67
N ALA A 225 -5.38 -47.48 16.64
CA ALA A 225 -4.36 -47.97 15.73
C ALA A 225 -4.21 -49.48 15.90
N ASN A 226 -4.70 -50.23 14.92
CA ASN A 226 -4.19 -51.57 14.62
C ASN A 226 -3.43 -51.49 13.31
N GLU A 227 -2.17 -51.88 13.39
CA GLU A 227 -1.25 -52.07 12.27
C GLU A 227 -1.84 -53.03 11.22
N CYS A 228 -2.07 -52.49 10.03
CA CYS A 228 -1.76 -53.13 8.75
C CYS A 228 -1.76 -52.02 7.70
N ASP A 229 -0.58 -51.61 7.23
CA ASP A 229 -0.40 -50.65 6.13
C ASP A 229 -0.89 -51.30 4.81
N ASN A 230 -2.20 -51.38 4.63
CA ASN A 230 -2.75 -51.58 3.30
C ASN A 230 -2.62 -50.25 2.54
N PRO A 231 -1.92 -50.22 1.39
CA PRO A 231 -1.82 -49.01 0.60
C PRO A 231 -3.22 -48.58 0.16
N LEU A 232 -3.56 -47.31 0.40
CA LEU A 232 -4.83 -46.74 -0.03
C LEU A 232 -5.05 -47.01 -1.51
N THR A 233 -6.25 -47.45 -1.85
CA THR A 233 -6.68 -47.56 -3.24
C THR A 233 -6.66 -46.19 -3.91
N PHE A 234 -6.53 -46.16 -5.23
CA PHE A 234 -6.60 -44.91 -6.00
C PHE A 234 -7.89 -44.13 -5.70
N VAL A 235 -9.02 -44.82 -5.56
CA VAL A 235 -10.33 -44.21 -5.21
C VAL A 235 -10.26 -43.52 -3.85
N GLU A 236 -9.71 -44.18 -2.82
CA GLU A 236 -9.56 -43.58 -1.49
C GLU A 236 -8.61 -42.37 -1.51
N ILE A 237 -7.55 -42.40 -2.31
CA ILE A 237 -6.64 -41.25 -2.50
C ILE A 237 -7.39 -40.07 -3.13
N VAL A 238 -8.14 -40.32 -4.21
CA VAL A 238 -8.92 -39.29 -4.91
C VAL A 238 -9.98 -38.71 -3.97
N GLN A 239 -10.71 -39.55 -3.24
CA GLN A 239 -11.70 -39.13 -2.24
C GLN A 239 -11.09 -38.29 -1.12
N LYS A 240 -9.96 -38.72 -0.54
CA LYS A 240 -9.26 -37.94 0.50
C LYS A 240 -8.80 -36.59 -0.01
N ARG A 241 -8.21 -36.54 -1.22
CA ARG A 241 -7.75 -35.28 -1.84
C ARG A 241 -8.92 -34.37 -2.19
N PHE A 242 -9.96 -34.90 -2.81
CA PHE A 242 -11.16 -34.15 -3.17
C PHE A 242 -11.81 -33.55 -1.93
N LYS A 243 -11.99 -34.34 -0.86
CA LYS A 243 -12.55 -33.86 0.42
C LYS A 243 -11.73 -32.72 1.02
N CYS A 244 -10.40 -32.79 0.95
CA CYS A 244 -9.53 -31.72 1.42
C CYS A 244 -9.71 -30.43 0.61
N ILE A 245 -9.73 -30.53 -0.73
CA ILE A 245 -9.91 -29.40 -1.63
C ILE A 245 -11.32 -28.81 -1.51
N SER A 246 -12.35 -29.66 -1.49
CA SER A 246 -13.77 -29.29 -1.38
C SER A 246 -14.02 -28.46 -0.12
N LYS A 247 -13.56 -28.96 1.04
CA LYS A 247 -13.66 -28.23 2.31
C LYS A 247 -12.97 -26.88 2.26
N ARG A 248 -11.77 -26.82 1.69
CA ARG A 248 -11.00 -25.57 1.60
C ARG A 248 -11.67 -24.55 0.67
N LEU A 249 -12.18 -24.98 -0.49
CA LEU A 249 -12.92 -24.11 -1.40
C LEU A 249 -14.21 -23.59 -0.76
N THR A 250 -14.96 -24.46 -0.08
CA THR A 250 -16.19 -24.09 0.63
C THR A 250 -15.92 -22.98 1.64
N PHE A 251 -14.94 -23.20 2.49
CA PHE A 251 -14.53 -22.24 3.51
C PHE A 251 -14.11 -20.87 2.93
N ILE A 252 -13.30 -20.87 1.86
CA ILE A 252 -12.85 -19.62 1.22
C ILE A 252 -14.04 -18.88 0.62
N MET A 253 -14.93 -19.58 -0.08
CA MET A 253 -16.07 -18.96 -0.73
C MET A 253 -17.03 -18.35 0.28
N GLU A 254 -17.34 -19.08 1.36
CA GLU A 254 -18.14 -18.58 2.50
C GLU A 254 -17.56 -17.30 3.09
N ASN A 255 -16.27 -17.30 3.38
CA ASN A 255 -15.59 -16.12 3.91
C ASN A 255 -15.65 -14.92 2.96
N LEU A 256 -15.41 -15.14 1.66
CA LEU A 256 -15.40 -14.08 0.66
C LEU A 256 -16.76 -13.39 0.58
N TYR A 257 -17.88 -14.11 0.40
CA TYR A 257 -19.18 -13.45 0.25
C TYR A 257 -19.83 -13.00 1.57
N THR A 258 -19.36 -13.50 2.73
CA THR A 258 -19.86 -13.08 4.04
C THR A 258 -19.22 -11.76 4.49
N HIS A 259 -17.96 -11.53 4.12
CA HIS A 259 -17.17 -10.43 4.68
C HIS A 259 -16.69 -9.39 3.66
N LEU A 260 -16.73 -9.67 2.35
CA LEU A 260 -16.42 -8.64 1.35
C LEU A 260 -17.60 -7.68 1.17
N PRO A 261 -17.35 -6.36 1.11
CA PRO A 261 -18.39 -5.40 0.79
C PRO A 261 -18.98 -5.65 -0.60
N THR A 262 -20.26 -5.30 -0.78
CA THR A 262 -20.96 -5.41 -2.08
C THR A 262 -20.36 -4.56 -3.18
N SER A 263 -19.52 -3.57 -2.84
CA SER A 263 -18.72 -2.80 -3.79
C SER A 263 -17.57 -3.60 -4.41
N PHE A 264 -17.10 -4.66 -3.74
CA PHE A 264 -16.03 -5.54 -4.22
C PHE A 264 -16.56 -6.84 -4.82
N ILE A 265 -17.72 -7.32 -4.35
CA ILE A 265 -18.35 -8.53 -4.87
C ILE A 265 -19.83 -8.28 -5.16
N SER A 266 -20.21 -8.42 -6.42
CA SER A 266 -21.61 -8.21 -6.81
C SER A 266 -22.49 -9.38 -6.36
N LEU A 267 -23.78 -9.10 -6.14
CA LEU A 267 -24.76 -10.13 -5.82
C LEU A 267 -24.82 -11.24 -6.88
N GLU A 268 -24.57 -10.92 -8.15
CA GLU A 268 -24.52 -11.89 -9.23
C GLU A 268 -23.35 -12.88 -9.05
N VAL A 269 -22.17 -12.37 -8.68
CA VAL A 269 -20.99 -13.20 -8.38
C VAL A 269 -21.26 -14.08 -7.15
N VAL A 270 -21.85 -13.53 -6.09
CA VAL A 270 -22.23 -14.32 -4.90
C VAL A 270 -23.19 -15.46 -5.27
N LYS A 271 -24.20 -15.21 -6.10
CA LYS A 271 -25.11 -16.27 -6.59
C LYS A 271 -24.38 -17.35 -7.38
N LYS A 272 -23.39 -16.98 -8.21
CA LYS A 272 -22.55 -17.94 -8.93
C LYS A 272 -21.69 -18.77 -7.96
N MET A 273 -21.17 -18.14 -6.91
CA MET A 273 -20.41 -18.84 -5.86
C MET A 273 -21.27 -19.84 -5.11
N ILE A 274 -22.48 -19.47 -4.69
CA ILE A 274 -23.43 -20.39 -4.02
C ILE A 274 -23.73 -21.59 -4.92
N LYS A 275 -24.06 -21.35 -6.20
CA LYS A 275 -24.28 -22.45 -7.17
C LYS A 275 -23.06 -23.37 -7.31
N ALA A 276 -21.86 -22.82 -7.36
CA ALA A 276 -20.64 -23.61 -7.43
C ALA A 276 -20.41 -24.45 -6.16
N LEU A 277 -20.79 -23.95 -4.97
CA LEU A 277 -20.78 -24.74 -3.73
C LEU A 277 -21.76 -25.90 -3.76
N ASP A 278 -22.97 -25.69 -4.29
CA ASP A 278 -23.97 -26.76 -4.43
C ASP A 278 -23.51 -27.84 -5.41
N LEU A 279 -22.88 -27.44 -6.52
CA LEU A 279 -22.27 -28.37 -7.48
C LEU A 279 -21.12 -29.16 -6.86
N LEU A 280 -20.26 -28.50 -6.07
CA LEU A 280 -19.15 -29.13 -5.36
C LEU A 280 -19.64 -30.19 -4.36
N LYS A 281 -20.71 -29.88 -3.60
CA LYS A 281 -21.38 -30.84 -2.71
C LYS A 281 -21.97 -32.02 -3.47
N SER A 282 -22.63 -31.76 -4.60
CA SER A 282 -23.21 -32.81 -5.46
C SER A 282 -22.13 -33.75 -6.00
N LEU A 283 -20.99 -33.19 -6.43
CA LEU A 283 -19.83 -33.96 -6.88
C LEU A 283 -19.21 -34.78 -5.75
N GLU A 284 -19.16 -34.25 -4.52
CA GLU A 284 -18.74 -35.00 -3.34
C GLU A 284 -19.62 -36.25 -3.14
N THR A 285 -20.94 -36.08 -3.12
CA THR A 285 -21.89 -37.20 -2.97
C THR A 285 -21.69 -38.27 -4.04
N LEU A 286 -21.53 -37.88 -5.30
CA LEU A 286 -21.30 -38.82 -6.40
C LEU A 286 -19.99 -39.59 -6.24
N LEU A 287 -18.90 -38.89 -5.88
CA LEU A 287 -17.58 -39.50 -5.71
C LEU A 287 -17.53 -40.52 -4.56
N PHE A 288 -18.29 -40.30 -3.48
CA PHE A 288 -18.39 -41.23 -2.35
C PHE A 288 -19.43 -42.34 -2.58
N ALA A 289 -20.40 -42.16 -3.47
CA ALA A 289 -21.34 -43.21 -3.85
C ALA A 289 -20.66 -44.33 -4.67
N VAL A 290 -19.72 -43.98 -5.56
CA VAL A 290 -19.00 -44.94 -6.42
C VAL A 290 -18.21 -45.98 -5.61
N SER A 291 -17.71 -45.64 -4.42
CA SER A 291 -16.98 -46.60 -3.57
C SER A 291 -17.87 -47.63 -2.86
N VAL A 292 -19.18 -47.46 -2.85
CA VAL A 292 -20.13 -48.41 -2.23
C VAL A 292 -20.50 -49.53 -3.20
N THR A 293 -20.38 -49.30 -4.50
CA THR A 293 -20.79 -50.23 -5.56
C THR A 293 -19.71 -51.19 -6.04
N ASP A 294 -18.44 -50.98 -5.64
CA ASP A 294 -17.28 -51.79 -6.05
C ASP A 294 -16.73 -52.71 -4.94
N LYS A 295 -17.53 -53.00 -3.90
CA LYS A 295 -17.21 -53.99 -2.84
C LYS A 295 -18.07 -55.24 -2.95
#